data_AF-A0A8T5FAF4-F1
#
_entry.id   AF-A0A8T5FAF4-F1
#
_cell.length_a   1.000
_cell.length_b   1.000
_cell.length_c   1.000
_cell.angle_alpha   90.00
_cell.angle_beta   90.00
_cell.angle_gamma   90.00
#
_symmetry.space_group_name_H-M   'P 1'
#
loop_
_entity.id
_entity.type
_entity.pdbx_description
1 polymer ?
#
loop_
_entity_poly.entity_id
_entity_poly.type
_entity_poly.pdbx_seq_one_letter_code
_entity_poly.pdbx_strand_id
1 'polypeptide(L)'
;MIKNRDLGISKSVKQVFTLDNHDFYILGEFAKRGEGYKYGLNFTEISDRQIARRVDRLYDKGFVHVIKSTPYRNIQGQYTKIFGLTSKGFIASLRTKNIKINYLTKNLLDNIENQELKNITLDYIKSDLSYFLKHNELRGMILDNIKDISSWFNEYDNHFGFSKESKMILDDMKKYKETQSNILNQKIKSIYDDKKSNSINNYLKKWHSSINSLSHKQNFKEIVKKYSKEKPYKKSLSGSQVMEISDMITEGIHIKTYAEYEKY
;
A
#
# COMPACT_ATOMS: atom_id res chain seq x y z
N MET A 1 -16.84 3.00 23.85
CA MET A 1 -17.28 4.16 23.03
C MET A 1 -16.20 4.45 21.99
N ILE A 2 -16.23 3.80 20.82
CA ILE A 2 -15.18 3.90 19.78
C ILE A 2 -15.55 5.05 18.84
N LYS A 3 -15.21 6.29 19.21
CA LYS A 3 -15.38 7.45 18.33
C LYS A 3 -14.33 7.38 17.21
N ASN A 4 -14.81 7.38 15.96
CA ASN A 4 -14.12 7.68 14.70
C ASN A 4 -12.60 7.93 14.82
N ARG A 5 -11.82 6.86 14.88
CA ARG A 5 -10.40 6.92 14.50
C ARG A 5 -10.33 6.85 12.97
N ASP A 6 -10.55 7.97 12.28
CA ASP A 6 -9.77 8.18 11.06
C ASP A 6 -8.34 8.26 11.57
N LEU A 7 -7.62 7.13 11.55
CA LEU A 7 -6.38 6.78 12.27
C LEU A 7 -5.15 7.66 11.92
N GLY A 8 -5.34 8.95 11.60
CA GLY A 8 -4.26 9.83 11.18
C GLY A 8 -3.64 9.42 9.85
N ILE A 9 -4.24 8.50 9.07
CA ILE A 9 -3.70 7.98 7.80
C ILE A 9 -3.25 9.12 6.90
N SER A 10 -4.10 10.14 6.67
CA SER A 10 -3.74 11.30 5.84
C SER A 10 -2.51 12.07 6.38
N LYS A 11 -2.39 12.20 7.71
CA LYS A 11 -1.24 12.84 8.36
C LYS A 11 0.03 11.99 8.19
N SER A 12 -0.05 10.70 8.48
CA SER A 12 1.10 9.78 8.35
C SER A 12 1.54 9.60 6.89
N VAL A 13 0.62 9.60 5.92
CA VAL A 13 0.97 9.63 4.48
C VAL A 13 1.85 10.84 4.15
N LYS A 14 1.53 12.03 4.69
CA LYS A 14 2.35 13.23 4.49
C LYS A 14 3.75 13.12 5.13
N GLN A 15 3.92 12.29 6.15
CA GLN A 15 5.22 12.08 6.81
C GLN A 15 6.12 11.12 6.05
N VAL A 16 5.54 10.15 5.34
CA VAL A 16 6.31 9.10 4.63
C VAL A 16 6.41 9.32 3.12
N PHE A 17 5.65 10.26 2.56
CA PHE A 17 5.76 10.68 1.17
C PHE A 17 6.06 12.17 1.07
N THR A 18 7.08 12.52 0.28
CA THR A 18 7.57 13.90 0.11
C THR A 18 7.00 14.58 -1.15
N LEU A 19 5.83 14.13 -1.60
CA LEU A 19 5.13 14.71 -2.73
C LEU A 19 4.55 16.09 -2.38
N ASP A 20 4.45 16.97 -3.38
CA ASP A 20 3.73 18.23 -3.22
C ASP A 20 2.20 18.03 -3.28
N ASN A 21 1.46 19.08 -2.94
CA ASN A 21 -0.01 19.00 -2.89
C ASN A 21 -0.61 18.65 -4.26
N HIS A 22 -0.07 19.17 -5.38
CA HIS A 22 -0.59 18.88 -6.71
C HIS A 22 -0.39 17.41 -7.08
N ASP A 23 0.76 16.83 -6.74
CA ASP A 23 1.03 15.41 -6.97
C ASP A 23 0.05 14.54 -6.15
N PHE A 24 -0.22 14.89 -4.88
CA PHE A 24 -1.24 14.21 -4.08
C PHE A 24 -2.67 14.36 -4.66
N TYR A 25 -3.00 15.51 -5.23
CA TYR A 25 -4.30 15.72 -5.88
C TYR A 25 -4.44 14.91 -7.18
N ILE A 26 -3.39 14.86 -8.00
CA ILE A 26 -3.33 14.03 -9.22
C ILE A 26 -3.56 12.55 -8.86
N LEU A 27 -2.82 12.02 -7.88
CA LEU A 27 -3.03 10.65 -7.40
C LEU A 27 -4.44 10.44 -6.83
N GLY A 28 -4.99 11.46 -6.17
CA GLY A 28 -6.36 11.46 -5.67
C GLY A 28 -7.41 11.36 -6.80
N GLU A 29 -7.19 11.99 -7.95
CA GLU A 29 -8.11 11.86 -9.08
C GLU A 29 -8.07 10.47 -9.72
N PHE A 30 -6.89 9.87 -9.88
CA PHE A 30 -6.78 8.47 -10.26
C PHE A 30 -7.44 7.55 -9.21
N ALA A 31 -7.28 7.84 -7.92
CA ALA A 31 -7.95 7.08 -6.86
C ALA A 31 -9.48 7.16 -6.97
N LYS A 32 -10.05 8.30 -7.37
CA LYS A 32 -11.50 8.48 -7.49
C LYS A 32 -12.06 7.85 -8.75
N ARG A 33 -11.43 8.10 -9.90
CA ARG A 33 -11.96 7.78 -11.24
C ARG A 33 -11.48 6.43 -11.76
N GLY A 34 -10.39 5.90 -11.20
CA GLY A 34 -9.67 4.78 -11.79
C GLY A 34 -8.69 5.26 -12.84
N GLU A 35 -8.59 4.50 -13.92
CA GLU A 35 -7.61 4.69 -14.97
C GLU A 35 -7.97 5.87 -15.86
N GLY A 36 -6.96 6.58 -16.38
CA GLY A 36 -7.22 7.76 -17.19
C GLY A 36 -6.01 8.28 -17.96
N TYR A 37 -6.29 9.24 -18.85
CA TYR A 37 -5.27 9.95 -19.59
C TYR A 37 -4.70 11.11 -18.76
N LYS A 38 -3.41 11.42 -18.96
CA LYS A 38 -2.79 12.58 -18.30
C LYS A 38 -3.40 13.93 -18.68
N TYR A 39 -4.00 14.03 -19.86
CA TYR A 39 -4.77 15.20 -20.34
C TYR A 39 -6.27 15.14 -19.99
N GLY A 40 -6.72 14.09 -19.30
CA GLY A 40 -8.11 13.94 -18.85
C GLY A 40 -8.35 14.45 -17.42
N LEU A 41 -7.30 14.93 -16.76
CA LEU A 41 -7.35 15.54 -15.44
C LEU A 41 -7.45 17.06 -15.62
N ASN A 42 -8.38 17.70 -14.91
CA ASN A 42 -8.56 19.14 -14.97
C ASN A 42 -8.41 19.72 -13.56
N PHE A 43 -7.45 20.63 -13.38
CA PHE A 43 -7.20 21.37 -12.16
C PHE A 43 -7.18 22.87 -12.49
N THR A 44 -7.91 23.68 -11.73
CA THR A 44 -8.00 25.13 -11.96
C THR A 44 -6.68 25.87 -11.75
N GLU A 45 -5.78 25.29 -10.94
CA GLU A 45 -4.54 25.95 -10.50
C GLU A 45 -3.32 25.65 -11.39
N ILE A 46 -3.36 24.60 -12.21
CA ILE A 46 -2.22 24.18 -13.04
C ILE A 46 -2.68 23.78 -14.44
N SER A 47 -1.88 24.13 -15.44
CA SER A 47 -2.17 23.81 -16.86
C SER A 47 -2.06 22.31 -17.15
N ASP A 48 -2.78 21.85 -18.18
CA ASP A 48 -2.71 20.47 -18.71
C ASP A 48 -1.28 20.01 -19.00
N ARG A 49 -0.41 20.92 -19.48
CA ARG A 49 1.00 20.61 -19.74
C ARG A 49 1.78 20.34 -18.44
N GLN A 50 1.50 21.09 -17.37
CA GLN A 50 2.10 20.85 -16.06
C GLN A 50 1.58 19.55 -15.45
N ILE A 51 0.28 19.28 -15.56
CA ILE A 51 -0.33 18.02 -15.15
C ILE A 51 0.33 16.84 -15.86
N ALA A 52 0.46 16.92 -17.19
CA ALA A 52 1.08 15.88 -17.99
C ALA A 52 2.52 15.57 -17.54
N ARG A 53 3.34 16.62 -17.33
CA ARG A 53 4.71 16.47 -16.81
C ARG A 53 4.73 15.87 -15.40
N ARG A 54 3.77 16.23 -14.55
CA ARG A 54 3.64 15.65 -13.20
C ARG A 54 3.29 14.17 -13.25
N VAL A 55 2.36 13.76 -14.10
CA VAL A 55 2.02 12.35 -14.32
C VAL A 55 3.23 11.57 -14.83
N ASP A 56 4.00 12.11 -15.76
CA ASP A 56 5.22 11.46 -16.26
C ASP A 56 6.26 11.28 -15.12
N ARG A 57 6.47 12.28 -14.25
CA ARG A 57 7.33 12.14 -13.06
C ARG A 57 6.81 11.10 -12.05
N LEU A 58 5.50 11.07 -11.83
CA LEU A 58 4.86 10.08 -10.95
C LEU A 58 5.00 8.66 -11.51
N TYR A 59 4.99 8.52 -12.83
CA TYR A 59 5.27 7.26 -13.52
C TYR A 59 6.71 6.80 -13.28
N ASP A 60 7.70 7.67 -13.48
CA ASP A 60 9.12 7.35 -13.28
C ASP A 60 9.43 6.93 -11.83
N LYS A 61 8.73 7.56 -10.87
CA LYS A 61 8.80 7.23 -9.44
C LYS A 61 7.94 6.03 -9.01
N GLY A 62 7.19 5.41 -9.92
CA GLY A 62 6.39 4.21 -9.66
C GLY A 62 5.12 4.43 -8.85
N PHE A 63 4.55 5.65 -8.84
CA PHE A 63 3.24 5.91 -8.24
C PHE A 63 2.09 5.57 -9.20
N VAL A 64 2.34 5.70 -10.50
CA VAL A 64 1.42 5.27 -11.56
C VAL A 64 2.14 4.36 -12.54
N HIS A 65 1.40 3.54 -13.28
CA HIS A 65 1.94 2.77 -14.39
C HIS A 65 1.07 2.93 -15.64
N VAL A 66 1.60 2.53 -16.79
CA VAL A 66 0.82 2.47 -18.04
C VAL A 66 0.03 1.18 -18.05
N ILE A 67 -1.31 1.31 -18.04
CA ILE A 67 -2.24 0.18 -18.12
C ILE A 67 -2.38 -0.29 -19.55
N LYS A 68 -2.50 0.67 -20.47
CA LYS A 68 -2.75 0.43 -21.89
C LYS A 68 -2.13 1.55 -22.71
N SER A 69 -1.61 1.19 -23.88
CA SER A 69 -1.24 2.13 -24.93
C SER A 69 -2.20 1.96 -26.11
N THR A 70 -2.78 3.05 -26.60
CA THR A 70 -3.68 3.07 -27.75
C THR A 70 -3.08 3.91 -28.87
N PRO A 71 -3.19 3.51 -30.15
CA PRO A 71 -2.74 4.36 -31.26
C PRO A 71 -3.38 5.75 -31.19
N TYR A 72 -2.59 6.79 -31.46
CA TYR A 72 -3.09 8.17 -31.50
C TYR A 72 -3.64 8.47 -32.90
N ARG A 73 -4.97 8.40 -33.02
CA ARG A 73 -5.68 8.60 -34.30
C ARG A 73 -5.06 7.71 -35.38
N ASN A 74 -4.82 8.25 -36.58
CA ASN A 74 -4.20 7.56 -37.71
C ASN A 74 -2.70 7.91 -37.86
N ILE A 75 -2.06 8.45 -36.81
CA ILE A 75 -0.65 8.85 -36.89
C ILE A 75 0.23 7.64 -36.56
N GLN A 76 0.97 7.17 -37.56
CA GLN A 76 1.87 6.02 -37.41
C GLN A 76 2.95 6.29 -36.35
N GLY A 77 3.13 5.34 -35.43
CA GLY A 77 4.16 5.41 -34.38
C GLY A 77 3.80 6.28 -33.17
N GLN A 78 2.66 6.96 -33.15
CA GLN A 78 2.20 7.72 -31.97
C GLN A 78 1.17 6.94 -31.15
N TYR A 79 1.36 6.93 -29.83
CA TYR A 79 0.49 6.22 -28.90
C TYR A 79 0.08 7.13 -27.73
N THR A 80 -1.19 7.01 -27.33
CA THR A 80 -1.72 7.61 -26.11
C THR A 80 -1.65 6.58 -24.99
N LYS A 81 -1.13 6.99 -23.83
CA LYS A 81 -1.01 6.14 -22.64
C LYS A 81 -2.18 6.38 -21.69
N ILE A 82 -2.79 5.29 -21.24
CA ILE A 82 -3.74 5.27 -20.13
C ILE A 82 -2.96 4.86 -18.87
N PHE A 83 -3.08 5.66 -17.82
CA PHE A 83 -2.38 5.45 -16.55
C PHE A 83 -3.34 4.96 -15.47
N GLY A 84 -2.82 4.13 -14.57
CA GLY A 84 -3.49 3.66 -13.36
C GLY A 84 -2.57 3.77 -12.14
N LEU A 85 -3.12 3.69 -10.94
CA LEU A 85 -2.33 3.71 -9.71
C LEU A 85 -1.57 2.39 -9.54
N THR A 86 -0.33 2.45 -9.11
CA THR A 86 0.34 1.30 -8.47
C THR A 86 -0.14 1.17 -7.01
N SER A 87 0.27 0.10 -6.29
CA SER A 87 0.08 0.01 -4.83
C SER A 87 0.66 1.20 -4.07
N LYS A 88 1.76 1.77 -4.56
CA LYS A 88 2.37 2.97 -3.99
C LYS A 88 1.51 4.21 -4.22
N GLY A 89 1.03 4.42 -5.45
CA GLY A 89 0.08 5.48 -5.76
C GLY A 89 -1.23 5.36 -4.97
N PHE A 90 -1.69 4.12 -4.76
CA PHE A 90 -2.82 3.82 -3.90
C PHE A 90 -2.63 4.39 -2.49
N ILE A 91 -1.53 4.06 -1.81
CA ILE A 91 -1.26 4.53 -0.44
C ILE A 91 -1.09 6.06 -0.42
N ALA A 92 -0.31 6.62 -1.33
CA ALA A 92 -0.07 8.05 -1.39
C ALA A 92 -1.36 8.87 -1.64
N SER A 93 -2.30 8.33 -2.44
CA SER A 93 -3.59 8.98 -2.69
C SER A 93 -4.46 9.13 -1.43
N LEU A 94 -4.20 8.34 -0.38
CA LEU A 94 -4.92 8.42 0.90
C LEU A 94 -4.65 9.73 1.65
N ARG A 95 -3.68 10.54 1.19
CA ARG A 95 -3.51 11.92 1.66
C ARG A 95 -4.77 12.75 1.39
N THR A 96 -5.35 12.65 0.20
CA THR A 96 -6.42 13.53 -0.28
C THR A 96 -7.77 12.83 -0.44
N LYS A 97 -7.80 11.49 -0.56
CA LYS A 97 -9.04 10.72 -0.71
C LYS A 97 -9.19 9.68 0.38
N ASN A 98 -10.44 9.47 0.82
CA ASN A 98 -10.76 8.39 1.75
C ASN A 98 -10.56 7.02 1.08
N ILE A 99 -10.05 6.05 1.84
CA ILE A 99 -9.85 4.67 1.37
C ILE A 99 -11.11 4.03 0.78
N LYS A 100 -12.31 4.37 1.28
CA LYS A 100 -13.60 3.89 0.75
C LYS A 100 -13.90 4.40 -0.66
N ILE A 101 -13.39 5.57 -1.02
CA ILE A 101 -13.63 6.19 -2.32
C ILE A 101 -12.64 5.67 -3.37
N ASN A 102 -11.48 5.17 -2.93
CA ASN A 102 -10.43 4.67 -3.79
C ASN A 102 -10.91 3.48 -4.64
N TYR A 103 -10.70 3.55 -5.96
CA TYR A 103 -11.18 2.57 -6.93
C TYR A 103 -10.58 1.17 -6.73
N LEU A 104 -9.33 1.06 -6.30
CA LEU A 104 -8.70 -0.25 -6.05
C LEU A 104 -9.30 -0.90 -4.79
N THR A 105 -9.59 -0.11 -3.75
CA THR A 105 -10.34 -0.61 -2.59
C THR A 105 -11.73 -1.09 -3.01
N LYS A 106 -12.45 -0.29 -3.80
CA LYS A 106 -13.79 -0.66 -4.30
C LYS A 106 -13.73 -1.95 -5.09
N ASN A 107 -12.85 -2.04 -6.08
CA ASN A 107 -12.64 -3.25 -6.87
C ASN A 107 -12.32 -4.47 -5.98
N LEU A 108 -11.49 -4.32 -4.95
CA LEU A 108 -11.20 -5.40 -4.00
C LEU A 108 -12.46 -5.86 -3.25
N LEU A 109 -13.24 -4.90 -2.72
CA LEU A 109 -14.41 -5.17 -1.89
C LEU A 109 -15.65 -5.60 -2.68
N ASP A 110 -15.79 -5.18 -3.94
CA ASP A 110 -16.94 -5.52 -4.79
C ASP A 110 -17.00 -7.01 -5.13
N ASN A 111 -15.89 -7.73 -4.96
CA ASN A 111 -15.83 -9.18 -5.10
C ASN A 111 -16.31 -9.95 -3.86
N ILE A 112 -16.78 -9.26 -2.81
CA ILE A 112 -17.28 -9.86 -1.58
C ILE A 112 -18.80 -9.64 -1.52
N GLU A 113 -19.63 -10.68 -1.63
CA GLU A 113 -21.08 -10.48 -1.60
C GLU A 113 -21.60 -10.06 -0.22
N ASN A 114 -21.01 -10.59 0.85
CA ASN A 114 -21.45 -10.33 2.22
C ASN A 114 -21.03 -8.92 2.69
N GLN A 115 -22.02 -8.05 2.93
CA GLN A 115 -21.79 -6.65 3.30
C GLN A 115 -21.06 -6.48 4.65
N GLU A 116 -21.33 -7.35 5.63
CA GLU A 116 -20.64 -7.32 6.92
C GLU A 116 -19.16 -7.70 6.76
N LEU A 117 -18.86 -8.71 5.95
CA LEU A 117 -17.50 -9.10 5.60
C LEU A 117 -16.78 -7.98 4.85
N LYS A 118 -17.45 -7.22 3.95
CA LYS A 118 -16.86 -6.02 3.33
C LYS A 118 -16.39 -5.01 4.38
N ASN A 119 -17.24 -4.71 5.37
CA ASN A 119 -16.92 -3.76 6.43
C ASN A 119 -15.76 -4.24 7.30
N ILE A 120 -15.80 -5.50 7.74
CA ILE A 120 -14.72 -6.12 8.55
C ILE A 120 -13.39 -6.13 7.77
N THR A 121 -13.44 -6.47 6.48
CA THR A 121 -12.27 -6.43 5.60
C THR A 121 -11.68 -5.03 5.52
N LEU A 122 -12.53 -4.01 5.33
CA LEU A 122 -12.09 -2.63 5.25
C LEU A 122 -11.45 -2.15 6.56
N ASP A 123 -12.01 -2.53 7.72
CA ASP A 123 -11.47 -2.17 9.03
C ASP A 123 -10.11 -2.84 9.28
N TYR A 124 -9.95 -4.10 8.86
CA TYR A 124 -8.65 -4.75 8.83
C TYR A 124 -7.64 -3.99 7.95
N ILE A 125 -7.98 -3.67 6.69
CA ILE A 125 -7.09 -2.94 5.78
C ILE A 125 -6.66 -1.59 6.39
N LYS A 126 -7.60 -0.84 6.98
CA LYS A 126 -7.30 0.43 7.65
C LYS A 126 -6.35 0.25 8.82
N SER A 127 -6.56 -0.76 9.66
CA SER A 127 -5.70 -1.04 10.82
C SER A 127 -4.28 -1.39 10.37
N ASP A 128 -4.15 -2.20 9.33
CA ASP A 128 -2.86 -2.64 8.78
C ASP A 128 -2.11 -1.49 8.09
N LEU A 129 -2.81 -0.68 7.29
CA LEU A 129 -2.27 0.54 6.69
C LEU A 129 -1.81 1.55 7.73
N SER A 130 -2.60 1.76 8.78
CA SER A 130 -2.24 2.71 9.84
C SER A 130 -0.99 2.25 10.56
N TYR A 131 -0.91 0.95 10.86
CA TYR A 131 0.27 0.35 11.46
C TYR A 131 1.50 0.49 10.56
N PHE A 132 1.37 0.14 9.27
CA PHE A 132 2.41 0.29 8.27
C PHE A 132 2.92 1.73 8.15
N LEU A 133 2.01 2.71 8.01
CA LEU A 133 2.38 4.11 7.86
C LEU A 133 3.05 4.65 9.11
N LYS A 134 2.52 4.33 10.31
CA LYS A 134 3.12 4.79 11.55
C LYS A 134 4.50 4.19 11.80
N HIS A 135 4.67 2.92 11.43
CA HIS A 135 5.96 2.25 11.50
C HIS A 135 7.03 2.94 10.63
N ASN A 136 6.67 3.28 9.40
CA ASN A 136 7.57 3.98 8.49
C ASN A 136 7.80 5.44 8.92
N GLU A 137 6.77 6.12 9.42
CA GLU A 137 6.86 7.48 9.98
C GLU A 137 7.86 7.53 11.14
N LEU A 138 7.73 6.65 12.13
CA LEU A 138 8.61 6.62 13.30
C LEU A 138 10.05 6.23 12.95
N ARG A 139 10.24 5.44 11.88
CA ARG A 139 11.57 5.08 11.37
C ARG A 139 12.20 6.21 10.54
N GLY A 140 11.45 7.25 10.20
CA GLY A 140 11.90 8.31 9.30
C GLY A 140 12.05 7.84 7.84
N MET A 141 11.34 6.78 7.44
CA MET A 141 11.40 6.26 6.08
C MET A 141 10.61 7.13 5.11
N ILE A 142 11.27 7.54 4.03
CA ILE A 142 10.64 8.20 2.87
C ILE A 142 10.42 7.18 1.76
N LEU A 143 9.15 6.92 1.43
CA LEU A 143 8.72 5.88 0.50
C LEU A 143 8.75 6.34 -0.97
N ASP A 144 9.08 7.60 -1.24
CA ASP A 144 9.16 8.17 -2.60
C ASP A 144 10.11 7.42 -3.53
N ASN A 145 11.16 6.79 -3.00
CA ASN A 145 12.18 6.11 -3.82
C ASN A 145 11.98 4.59 -3.90
N ILE A 146 11.08 4.02 -3.11
CA ILE A 146 10.76 2.59 -3.16
C ILE A 146 9.80 2.36 -4.33
N LYS A 147 10.24 1.68 -5.40
CA LYS A 147 9.38 1.41 -6.57
C LYS A 147 8.32 0.36 -6.25
N ASP A 148 8.70 -0.74 -5.61
CA ASP A 148 7.79 -1.81 -5.19
C ASP A 148 7.51 -1.79 -3.69
N ILE A 149 6.50 -1.02 -3.29
CA ILE A 149 6.05 -0.96 -1.89
C ILE A 149 5.35 -2.27 -1.47
N SER A 150 4.79 -3.04 -2.40
CA SER A 150 4.06 -4.26 -2.02
C SER A 150 4.98 -5.28 -1.36
N SER A 151 6.22 -5.41 -1.80
CA SER A 151 7.22 -6.27 -1.16
C SER A 151 7.59 -5.81 0.25
N TRP A 152 7.57 -4.49 0.50
CA TRP A 152 7.88 -3.90 1.81
C TRP A 152 6.90 -4.30 2.92
N PHE A 153 5.67 -4.68 2.57
CA PHE A 153 4.69 -5.18 3.54
C PHE A 153 5.09 -6.50 4.21
N ASN A 154 6.07 -7.23 3.67
CA ASN A 154 6.54 -8.49 4.27
C ASN A 154 7.58 -8.29 5.38
N GLU A 155 8.25 -7.14 5.40
CA GLU A 155 9.46 -6.92 6.21
C GLU A 155 9.33 -5.76 7.20
N TYR A 156 8.32 -4.91 7.05
CA TYR A 156 8.25 -3.68 7.83
C TYR A 156 8.08 -3.89 9.34
N ASP A 157 7.55 -5.03 9.82
CA ASP A 157 7.19 -5.29 11.24
C ASP A 157 8.37 -5.57 12.19
N ASN A 158 9.61 -5.22 11.81
CA ASN A 158 10.77 -5.33 12.69
C ASN A 158 10.89 -4.10 13.61
N HIS A 159 10.87 -4.28 14.94
CA HIS A 159 10.97 -3.20 15.92
C HIS A 159 12.40 -2.81 16.33
N PHE A 160 13.41 -3.36 15.67
CA PHE A 160 14.79 -2.97 15.92
C PHE A 160 15.01 -1.48 15.65
N GLY A 161 15.75 -0.81 16.55
CA GLY A 161 16.10 0.61 16.45
C GLY A 161 15.06 1.61 16.99
N PHE A 162 13.88 1.18 17.44
CA PHE A 162 12.89 2.12 18.01
C PHE A 162 13.13 2.46 19.49
N SER A 163 12.81 3.71 19.86
CA SER A 163 12.72 4.15 21.26
C SER A 163 11.62 3.40 22.02
N LYS A 164 11.70 3.40 23.35
CA LYS A 164 10.69 2.77 24.22
C LYS A 164 9.28 3.31 23.95
N GLU A 165 9.15 4.62 23.79
CA GLU A 165 7.87 5.27 23.48
C GLU A 165 7.31 4.84 22.12
N SER A 166 8.17 4.83 21.08
CA SER A 166 7.78 4.38 19.74
C SER A 166 7.34 2.91 19.75
N LYS A 167 8.05 2.05 20.48
CA LYS A 167 7.66 0.64 20.64
C LYS A 167 6.28 0.49 21.28
N MET A 168 6.00 1.23 22.35
CA MET A 168 4.68 1.20 23.00
C MET A 168 3.55 1.58 22.04
N ILE A 169 3.75 2.61 21.22
CA ILE A 169 2.77 3.01 20.19
C ILE A 169 2.58 1.90 19.17
N LEU A 170 3.68 1.32 18.66
CA LEU A 170 3.64 0.26 17.66
C LEU A 170 2.99 -1.02 18.20
N ASP A 171 3.26 -1.39 19.45
CA ASP A 171 2.67 -2.55 20.11
C ASP A 171 1.14 -2.42 20.27
N ASP A 172 0.64 -1.24 20.64
CA ASP A 172 -0.81 -0.99 20.73
C ASP A 172 -1.47 -1.11 19.35
N MET A 173 -0.86 -0.50 18.33
CA MET A 173 -1.35 -0.58 16.95
C MET A 173 -1.31 -2.01 16.39
N LYS A 174 -0.26 -2.77 16.72
CA LYS A 174 -0.11 -4.18 16.34
C LYS A 174 -1.20 -5.05 16.97
N LYS A 175 -1.44 -4.91 18.28
CA LYS A 175 -2.54 -5.60 18.98
C LYS A 175 -3.89 -5.29 18.36
N TYR A 176 -4.13 -4.02 18.00
CA TYR A 176 -5.37 -3.62 17.32
C TYR A 176 -5.50 -4.28 15.94
N LYS A 177 -4.45 -4.25 15.11
CA LYS A 177 -4.40 -4.94 13.81
C LYS A 177 -4.65 -6.44 13.96
N GLU A 178 -4.01 -7.11 14.92
CA GLU A 178 -4.19 -8.54 15.19
C GLU A 178 -5.62 -8.86 15.60
N THR A 179 -6.25 -8.01 16.40
CA THR A 179 -7.67 -8.12 16.75
C THR A 179 -8.56 -8.06 15.51
N GLN A 180 -8.36 -7.08 14.63
CA GLN A 180 -9.12 -6.98 13.36
C GLN A 180 -8.89 -8.19 12.45
N SER A 181 -7.64 -8.67 12.37
CA SER A 181 -7.26 -9.88 11.63
C SER A 181 -7.96 -11.15 12.16
N ASN A 182 -8.17 -11.24 13.47
CA ASN A 182 -8.87 -12.37 14.10
C ASN A 182 -10.38 -12.32 13.85
N ILE A 183 -10.99 -11.13 13.92
CA ILE A 183 -12.40 -10.93 13.57
C ILE A 183 -12.65 -11.31 12.10
N LEU A 184 -11.77 -10.85 11.20
CA LEU A 184 -11.82 -11.20 9.78
C LEU A 184 -11.73 -12.72 9.56
N ASN A 185 -10.76 -13.38 10.19
CA ASN A 185 -10.59 -14.83 10.13
C ASN A 185 -11.87 -15.58 10.54
N GLN A 186 -12.44 -15.22 11.68
CA GLN A 186 -13.64 -15.86 12.22
C GLN A 186 -14.82 -15.66 11.27
N LYS A 187 -14.99 -14.45 10.72
CA LYS A 187 -16.07 -14.18 9.78
C LYS A 187 -15.93 -14.98 8.48
N ILE A 188 -14.72 -15.07 7.91
CA ILE A 188 -14.45 -15.87 6.71
C ILE A 188 -14.78 -17.35 6.98
N LYS A 189 -14.34 -17.91 8.11
CA LYS A 189 -14.65 -19.30 8.49
C LYS A 189 -16.14 -19.55 8.68
N SER A 190 -16.90 -18.55 9.12
CA SER A 190 -18.36 -18.68 9.26
C SER A 190 -19.13 -18.64 7.93
N ILE A 191 -18.54 -18.08 6.86
CA ILE A 191 -19.19 -17.90 5.56
C ILE A 191 -18.78 -18.98 4.55
N TYR A 192 -17.54 -19.47 4.63
CA TYR A 192 -16.96 -20.36 3.63
C TYR A 192 -16.45 -21.65 4.25
N ASP A 193 -16.71 -22.79 3.59
CA ASP A 193 -16.13 -24.10 3.93
C ASP A 193 -14.60 -24.08 3.89
N ASP A 194 -13.96 -24.91 4.72
CA ASP A 194 -12.51 -24.91 5.00
C ASP A 194 -11.60 -24.79 3.76
N LYS A 195 -11.95 -25.46 2.65
CA LYS A 195 -11.18 -25.40 1.40
C LYS A 195 -11.17 -24.01 0.78
N LYS A 196 -12.30 -23.30 0.81
CA LYS A 196 -12.44 -21.94 0.27
C LYS A 196 -11.95 -20.90 1.28
N SER A 197 -12.17 -21.12 2.58
CA SER A 197 -11.80 -20.15 3.63
C SER A 197 -10.32 -19.77 3.54
N ASN A 198 -9.42 -20.72 3.34
CA ASN A 198 -7.98 -20.43 3.26
C ASN A 198 -7.60 -19.51 2.08
N SER A 199 -8.15 -19.77 0.89
CA SER A 199 -7.87 -18.93 -0.30
C SER A 199 -8.41 -17.51 -0.13
N ILE A 200 -9.63 -17.36 0.38
CA ILE A 200 -10.26 -16.05 0.63
C ILE A 200 -9.51 -15.32 1.74
N ASN A 201 -9.09 -16.04 2.78
CA ASN A 201 -8.30 -15.47 3.86
C ASN A 201 -6.95 -14.93 3.37
N ASN A 202 -6.23 -15.69 2.56
CA ASN A 202 -4.97 -15.22 1.96
C ASN A 202 -5.21 -14.01 1.05
N TYR A 203 -6.24 -14.03 0.21
CA TYR A 203 -6.62 -12.91 -0.66
C TYR A 203 -6.90 -11.62 0.13
N LEU A 204 -7.66 -11.70 1.21
CA LEU A 204 -8.06 -10.55 2.02
C LEU A 204 -6.96 -10.09 2.97
N LYS A 205 -6.16 -11.00 3.52
CA LYS A 205 -5.05 -10.65 4.42
C LYS A 205 -3.85 -10.10 3.70
N LYS A 206 -3.56 -10.60 2.50
CA LYS A 206 -2.56 -10.04 1.59
C LYS A 206 -3.15 -8.95 0.71
N TRP A 207 -4.00 -8.08 1.29
CA TRP A 207 -4.72 -7.05 0.55
C TRP A 207 -3.77 -6.18 -0.29
N HIS A 208 -2.57 -5.85 0.21
CA HIS A 208 -1.57 -5.05 -0.51
C HIS A 208 -1.10 -5.73 -1.81
N SER A 209 -0.98 -7.06 -1.80
CA SER A 209 -0.63 -7.87 -2.96
C SER A 209 -1.82 -8.02 -3.90
N SER A 210 -3.04 -8.14 -3.36
CA SER A 210 -4.29 -8.16 -4.13
C SER A 210 -4.54 -6.81 -4.84
N ILE A 211 -4.31 -5.69 -4.17
CA ILE A 211 -4.34 -4.34 -4.75
C ILE A 211 -3.31 -4.21 -5.88
N ASN A 212 -2.09 -4.74 -5.68
CA ASN A 212 -1.08 -4.78 -6.72
C ASN A 212 -1.55 -5.57 -7.94
N SER A 213 -2.11 -6.76 -7.74
CA SER A 213 -2.69 -7.59 -8.81
C SER A 213 -3.82 -6.88 -9.56
N LEU A 214 -4.75 -6.24 -8.83
CA LEU A 214 -5.85 -5.48 -9.41
C LEU A 214 -5.37 -4.27 -10.21
N SER A 215 -4.31 -3.60 -9.75
CA SER A 215 -3.71 -2.49 -10.51
C SER A 215 -3.21 -2.96 -11.87
N HIS A 216 -2.74 -4.20 -11.99
CA HIS A 216 -2.28 -4.80 -13.25
C HIS A 216 -3.36 -5.63 -13.96
N LYS A 217 -4.65 -5.28 -13.76
CA LYS A 217 -5.81 -5.86 -14.45
C LYS A 217 -6.05 -7.37 -14.24
N GLN A 218 -5.44 -7.98 -13.22
CA GLN A 218 -5.81 -9.36 -12.87
C GLN A 218 -7.24 -9.41 -12.33
N ASN A 219 -8.03 -10.37 -12.80
CA ASN A 219 -9.39 -10.53 -12.32
C ASN A 219 -9.43 -11.32 -11.00
N PHE A 220 -10.56 -11.23 -10.29
CA PHE A 220 -10.71 -11.89 -8.99
C PHE A 220 -10.48 -13.40 -9.03
N LYS A 221 -10.93 -14.09 -10.09
CA LYS A 221 -10.74 -15.54 -10.24
C LYS A 221 -9.25 -15.90 -10.34
N GLU A 222 -8.47 -15.12 -11.09
CA GLU A 222 -7.01 -15.29 -11.19
C GLU A 222 -6.32 -15.07 -9.85
N ILE A 223 -6.72 -14.01 -9.14
CA ILE A 223 -6.14 -13.66 -7.84
C ILE A 223 -6.43 -14.75 -6.80
N VAL A 224 -7.69 -15.20 -6.67
CA VAL A 224 -8.05 -16.28 -5.74
C VAL A 224 -7.35 -17.59 -6.10
N LYS A 225 -7.26 -17.92 -7.40
CA LYS A 225 -6.54 -19.11 -7.87
C LYS A 225 -5.03 -19.05 -7.57
N LYS A 226 -4.43 -17.87 -7.60
CA LYS A 226 -3.04 -17.67 -7.19
C LYS A 226 -2.87 -18.00 -5.70
N TYR A 227 -3.76 -17.48 -4.84
CA TYR A 227 -3.68 -17.67 -3.40
C TYR A 227 -4.18 -19.02 -2.88
N SER A 228 -4.95 -19.78 -3.68
CA SER A 228 -5.34 -21.15 -3.34
C SER A 228 -4.20 -22.16 -3.51
N LYS A 229 -3.20 -21.83 -4.34
CA LYS A 229 -1.99 -22.64 -4.54
C LYS A 229 -0.89 -22.34 -3.52
N GLU A 230 -0.96 -21.21 -2.83
CA GLU A 230 -0.03 -20.88 -1.76
C GLU A 230 -0.32 -21.77 -0.55
N LYS A 231 0.61 -22.68 -0.22
CA LYS A 231 0.55 -23.42 1.04
C LYS A 231 0.60 -22.42 2.20
N PRO A 232 -0.14 -22.65 3.29
CA PRO A 232 -0.02 -21.82 4.49
C PRO A 232 1.44 -21.82 4.93
N TYR A 233 2.05 -20.63 4.97
CA TYR A 233 3.40 -20.43 5.49
C TYR A 233 3.37 -20.82 6.98
N LYS A 234 3.83 -22.02 7.33
CA LYS A 234 4.33 -22.29 8.68
C LYS A 234 5.69 -21.60 8.76
N LYS A 235 5.73 -20.35 9.25
CA LYS A 235 7.00 -19.71 9.63
C LYS A 235 7.49 -20.44 10.89
N SER A 236 8.37 -21.43 10.74
CA SER A 236 9.41 -21.69 11.74
C SER A 236 10.69 -21.09 11.19
N LEU A 237 11.09 -19.92 11.68
CA LEU A 237 12.46 -19.45 11.46
C LEU A 237 13.38 -20.46 12.15
N SER A 238 14.30 -21.07 11.39
CA SER A 238 15.37 -21.83 12.02
C SER A 238 16.35 -20.83 12.66
N GLY A 239 16.96 -21.19 13.79
CA GLY A 239 17.86 -20.29 14.54
C GLY A 239 19.02 -19.71 13.70
N SER A 240 19.38 -20.37 12.59
CA SER A 240 20.41 -19.90 11.65
C SER A 240 20.02 -18.62 10.88
N GLN A 241 18.74 -18.48 10.49
CA GLN A 241 18.25 -17.32 9.73
C GLN A 241 18.13 -16.05 10.58
N VAL A 242 18.11 -16.19 11.91
CA VAL A 242 18.10 -15.06 12.84
C VAL A 242 19.51 -14.48 13.00
N MET A 243 20.56 -15.30 12.90
CA MET A 243 21.96 -14.83 12.98
C MET A 243 22.42 -14.12 11.70
N GLU A 244 22.13 -14.65 10.51
CA GLU A 244 22.56 -13.99 9.25
C GLU A 244 21.98 -12.58 9.09
N ILE A 245 20.76 -12.33 9.59
CA ILE A 245 20.15 -10.99 9.58
C ILE A 245 20.83 -10.08 10.62
N SER A 246 21.27 -10.62 11.76
CA SER A 246 22.04 -9.87 12.76
C SER A 246 23.40 -9.44 12.23
N ASP A 247 24.07 -10.32 11.48
CA ASP A 247 25.41 -10.06 10.95
C ASP A 247 25.37 -9.04 9.79
N MET A 248 24.37 -9.16 8.90
CA MET A 248 24.14 -8.17 7.83
C MET A 248 23.76 -6.77 8.37
N ILE A 249 23.07 -6.70 9.51
CA ILE A 249 22.75 -5.42 10.17
C ILE A 249 23.99 -4.81 10.81
N THR A 250 24.89 -5.62 11.38
CA THR A 250 26.12 -5.14 12.01
C THR A 250 27.09 -4.53 10.98
N GLU A 251 27.19 -5.12 9.79
CA GLU A 251 28.03 -4.59 8.71
C GLU A 251 27.40 -3.39 7.98
N GLY A 252 26.07 -3.28 7.98
CA GLY A 252 25.33 -2.14 7.41
C GLY A 252 25.24 -0.89 8.32
N ILE A 253 25.59 -1.02 9.60
CA ILE A 253 25.57 0.08 10.60
C ILE A 253 26.84 0.97 10.55
N HIS A 254 27.75 0.76 9.60
CA HIS A 254 28.92 1.64 9.44
C HIS A 254 28.68 2.98 8.70
N ILE A 255 27.44 3.42 8.47
CA ILE A 255 27.16 4.70 7.81
C ILE A 255 26.30 5.62 8.70
N LYS A 256 26.98 6.36 9.59
CA LYS A 256 26.68 7.72 10.13
C LYS A 256 27.05 7.93 11.61
N THR A 257 28.31 7.70 11.99
CA THR A 257 28.85 8.18 13.29
C THR A 257 30.18 8.94 13.20
N TYR A 258 30.74 9.17 12.00
CA TYR A 258 32.00 9.91 11.83
C TYR A 258 31.87 11.33 11.27
N ALA A 259 30.68 11.92 11.23
CA ALA A 259 30.48 13.27 10.67
C ALA A 259 30.31 14.40 11.71
N GLU A 260 30.40 14.14 13.01
CA GLU A 260 30.18 15.16 14.06
C GLU A 260 31.26 15.23 15.16
N TYR A 261 32.47 14.72 14.92
CA TYR A 261 33.63 14.96 15.82
C TYR A 261 34.85 15.60 15.15
N GLU A 262 34.66 16.26 14.01
CA GLU A 262 35.64 17.21 13.45
C GLU A 262 34.99 18.56 13.18
N LYS A 263 34.68 19.28 14.27
CA LYS A 263 34.76 20.74 14.40
C LYS A 263 34.21 21.14 15.77
N TYR A 264 35.09 21.75 16.56
CA TYR A 264 34.97 22.25 17.94
C TYR A 264 35.32 21.24 19.04
#